data_AF-W8PI35-F1
#
_entry.id   AF-W8PI35-F1
#
_cell.length_a   1.000
_cell.length_b   1.000
_cell.length_c   1.000
_cell.angle_alpha   90.00
_cell.angle_beta   90.00
_cell.angle_gamma   90.00
#
_symmetry.space_group_name_H-M   'P 1'
#
loop_
_entity.id
_entity.type
_entity.pdbx_description
1 polymer ?
#
loop_
_entity_poly.entity_id
_entity_poly.type
_entity_poly.pdbx_seq_one_letter_code
_entity_poly.pdbx_strand_id
1 'polypeptide(L)'
;MPWKLYRFKYEDYPEYSARITGHYAGDLLIIEEEGELSEEAVRLIKGALGIDENARAFDIEVRDVLRLPIKELPEKDRKVLLEASEKLDSESKLHIEYRYQPSFD
;
A
#
# COMPACT_ATOMS: atom_id res chain seq x y z
N MET A 1 11.39 -5.01 12.45
CA MET A 1 9.94 -5.33 12.56
C MET A 1 9.29 -5.11 11.20
N PRO A 2 8.27 -5.88 10.78
CA PRO A 2 7.80 -5.84 9.41
C PRO A 2 7.04 -4.54 9.10
N TRP A 3 7.30 -3.98 7.93
CA TRP A 3 6.46 -2.93 7.36
C TRP A 3 5.24 -3.57 6.70
N LYS A 4 4.07 -3.00 6.89
CA LYS A 4 2.83 -3.51 6.27
C LYS A 4 2.56 -2.78 4.97
N LEU A 5 2.17 -3.54 3.96
CA LEU A 5 1.75 -3.03 2.65
C LEU A 5 0.23 -3.19 2.55
N TYR A 6 -0.43 -2.06 2.33
CA TYR A 6 -1.87 -1.98 2.08
C TYR A 6 -2.13 -1.46 0.67
N ARG A 7 -3.27 -1.85 0.11
CA ARG A 7 -3.86 -1.18 -1.05
C ARG A 7 -5.10 -0.44 -0.60
N PHE A 8 -5.13 0.85 -0.89
CA PHE A 8 -6.25 1.73 -0.63
C PHE A 8 -6.92 2.01 -1.97
N LYS A 9 -8.21 1.71 -2.09
CA LYS A 9 -9.01 2.00 -3.27
C LYS A 9 -10.24 2.81 -2.87
N TYR A 10 -10.43 3.95 -3.53
CA TYR A 10 -11.67 4.70 -3.43
C TYR A 10 -12.64 4.18 -4.49
N GLU A 11 -13.86 3.86 -4.08
CA GLU A 11 -14.94 3.47 -4.98
C GLU A 11 -16.17 4.33 -4.65
N ASP A 12 -16.72 5.00 -5.65
CA ASP A 12 -18.01 5.68 -5.51
C ASP A 12 -19.09 4.60 -5.32
N TYR A 13 -19.66 4.55 -4.11
CA TYR A 13 -20.66 3.54 -3.77
C TYR A 13 -22.05 4.02 -4.16
N PRO A 14 -22.63 3.49 -5.26
CA PRO A 14 -23.83 4.08 -5.83
C PRO A 14 -25.02 3.94 -4.89
N GLU A 15 -25.93 4.92 -4.91
CA GLU A 15 -27.14 4.94 -4.06
C GLU A 15 -27.97 3.65 -4.14
N TYR A 16 -28.02 3.03 -5.31
CA TYR A 16 -28.72 1.76 -5.52
C TYR A 16 -28.12 0.62 -4.69
N SER A 17 -26.79 0.47 -4.74
CA SER A 17 -26.06 -0.53 -3.95
C SER A 17 -26.20 -0.26 -2.45
N ALA A 18 -26.05 1.01 -2.04
CA ALA A 18 -26.24 1.47 -0.66
C ALA A 18 -27.61 1.11 -0.09
N ARG A 19 -28.67 1.29 -0.88
CA ARG A 19 -30.04 0.95 -0.47
C ARG A 19 -30.24 -0.54 -0.24
N ILE A 20 -29.62 -1.39 -1.06
CA ILE A 20 -29.78 -2.85 -0.98
C ILE A 20 -28.93 -3.45 0.14
N THR A 21 -27.74 -2.89 0.38
CA THR A 21 -26.82 -3.39 1.42
C THR A 21 -27.01 -2.70 2.77
N GLY A 22 -27.91 -1.73 2.88
CA GLY A 22 -28.15 -0.99 4.13
C GLY A 22 -26.98 -0.09 4.55
N HIS A 23 -26.22 0.41 3.58
CA HIS A 23 -25.08 1.30 3.80
C HIS A 23 -25.40 2.74 3.37
N TYR A 24 -24.54 3.69 3.73
CA TYR A 24 -24.62 5.05 3.21
C TYR A 24 -24.03 5.12 1.81
N ALA A 25 -24.65 5.89 0.92
CA ALA A 25 -24.09 6.19 -0.40
C ALA A 25 -22.91 7.17 -0.27
N GLY A 26 -21.95 7.08 -1.19
CA GLY A 26 -20.77 7.95 -1.26
C GLY A 26 -19.46 7.18 -1.35
N ASP A 27 -18.34 7.89 -1.17
CA ASP A 27 -17.00 7.33 -1.34
C ASP A 27 -16.70 6.27 -0.27
N LEU A 28 -16.53 5.01 -0.69
CA LEU A 28 -16.01 3.94 0.14
C LEU A 28 -14.49 3.84 -0.02
N LEU A 29 -13.78 3.82 1.11
CA LEU A 29 -12.38 3.45 1.15
C LEU A 29 -12.26 1.95 1.44
N ILE A 30 -11.85 1.18 0.43
CA ILE A 30 -11.49 -0.22 0.58
C ILE A 30 -10.02 -0.30 1.00
N ILE A 31 -9.75 -0.99 2.10
CA ILE A 31 -8.41 -1.25 2.62
C ILE A 31 -8.13 -2.73 2.56
N GLU A 32 -7.15 -3.13 1.75
CA GLU A 32 -6.71 -4.51 1.62
C GLU A 32 -5.26 -4.67 2.08
N GLU A 33 -4.99 -5.63 2.95
CA GLU A 33 -3.62 -5.99 3.33
C GLU A 33 -3.01 -6.88 2.26
N GLU A 34 -2.00 -6.36 1.55
CA GLU A 34 -1.33 -7.07 0.45
C GLU A 34 -0.11 -7.87 0.96
N GLY A 35 0.44 -7.51 2.11
CA GLY A 35 1.48 -8.29 2.77
C GLY A 35 2.43 -7.49 3.64
N GLU A 36 3.64 -8.03 3.80
CA GLU A 36 4.70 -7.43 4.60
C GLU A 36 5.95 -7.21 3.75
N LEU A 37 6.63 -6.10 4.00
CA LEU A 37 7.90 -5.75 3.39
C LEU A 37 9.01 -5.71 4.45
N SER A 38 10.19 -6.17 4.06
CA SER A 38 11.40 -6.05 4.87
C SER A 38 11.85 -4.59 5.02
N GLU A 39 12.59 -4.30 6.10
CA GLU A 39 13.18 -2.97 6.31
C GLU A 39 14.15 -2.58 5.18
N GLU A 40 14.89 -3.55 4.64
CA GLU A 40 15.78 -3.34 3.51
C GLU A 40 15.01 -2.91 2.26
N ALA A 41 13.93 -3.62 1.92
CA ALA A 41 13.08 -3.28 0.79
C ALA A 41 12.50 -1.86 0.93
N VAL A 42 11.98 -1.51 2.12
CA VAL A 42 11.42 -0.17 2.37
C VAL A 42 12.49 0.92 2.27
N ARG A 43 13.71 0.67 2.76
CA ARG A 43 14.81 1.62 2.60
C ARG A 43 15.15 1.88 1.14
N LEU A 44 15.21 0.84 0.31
CA LEU A 44 15.46 0.98 -1.13
C LEU A 44 14.34 1.76 -1.82
N ILE A 45 13.08 1.45 -1.51
CA ILE A 45 11.90 2.15 -2.05
C ILE A 45 11.94 3.64 -1.67
N LYS A 46 12.21 3.97 -0.40
CA LYS A 46 12.33 5.36 0.06
C LYS A 46 13.42 6.10 -0.70
N GLY A 47 14.60 5.48 -0.87
CA GLY A 47 15.70 6.06 -1.62
C GLY A 47 15.34 6.36 -3.08
N ALA A 48 14.65 5.44 -3.75
CA ALA A 48 14.24 5.63 -5.15
C ALA A 48 13.15 6.70 -5.33
N LEU A 49 12.24 6.82 -4.36
CA LEU A 49 11.14 7.77 -4.39
C LEU A 49 11.50 9.14 -3.81
N GLY A 50 12.63 9.26 -3.11
CA GLY A 50 13.06 10.51 -2.45
C GLY A 50 12.30 10.78 -1.15
N ILE A 51 11.87 9.72 -0.45
CA ILE A 51 11.10 9.81 0.79
C ILE A 51 12.06 9.90 1.97
N ASP A 52 11.71 10.71 2.97
CA ASP A 52 12.49 10.86 4.20
C ASP A 52 12.72 9.50 4.90
N GLU A 53 13.96 9.22 5.30
CA GLU A 53 14.32 7.96 5.94
C GLU A 53 13.52 7.71 7.23
N ASN A 54 13.15 8.77 7.95
CA ASN A 54 12.38 8.72 9.19
C ASN A 54 10.86 8.62 8.96
N ALA A 55 10.37 8.76 7.72
CA ALA A 55 8.95 8.63 7.43
C ALA A 55 8.45 7.24 7.83
N ARG A 56 7.50 7.17 8.76
CA ARG A 56 6.93 5.89 9.24
C ARG A 56 5.79 5.36 8.40
N ALA A 57 5.31 6.16 7.46
CA ALA A 57 4.35 5.74 6.46
C ALA A 57 4.52 6.58 5.19
N PHE A 58 4.18 6.01 4.04
CA PHE A 58 4.18 6.70 2.76
C PHE A 58 3.29 5.98 1.74
N ASP A 59 2.89 6.72 0.72
CA ASP A 59 2.05 6.22 -0.37
C ASP A 59 2.85 6.04 -1.65
N ILE A 60 2.46 5.06 -2.47
CA ILE A 60 2.95 4.84 -3.83
C ILE A 60 1.74 4.91 -4.75
N GLU A 61 1.76 5.87 -5.67
CA GLU A 61 0.75 5.99 -6.71
C GLU A 61 1.18 5.26 -7.98
N VAL A 62 0.25 5.06 -8.92
CA VAL A 62 0.52 4.42 -10.23
C VAL A 62 1.73 5.03 -10.95
N ARG A 63 1.89 6.36 -10.87
CA ARG A 63 3.02 7.08 -11.50
C ARG A 63 4.39 6.72 -10.92
N ASP A 64 4.43 6.28 -9.68
CA ASP A 64 5.65 5.97 -8.95
C ASP A 64 6.12 4.52 -9.17
N VAL A 65 5.22 3.65 -9.67
CA VAL A 65 5.52 2.23 -9.89
C VAL A 65 6.74 2.02 -10.78
N LEU A 66 6.90 2.84 -11.84
CA LEU A 66 8.05 2.75 -12.75
C LEU A 66 9.37 3.21 -12.12
N ARG A 67 9.32 3.94 -11.01
CA ARG A 67 10.49 4.41 -10.26
C ARG A 67 10.94 3.41 -9.20
N LEU A 68 10.16 2.35 -8.94
CA LEU A 68 10.48 1.38 -7.91
C LEU A 68 11.71 0.55 -8.30
N PRO A 69 12.65 0.30 -7.37
CA PRO A 69 13.89 -0.42 -7.64
C PRO A 69 13.66 -1.94 -7.63
N ILE A 70 12.69 -2.45 -8.41
CA ILE A 70 12.21 -3.84 -8.40
C ILE A 70 13.32 -4.89 -8.51
N LYS A 71 14.40 -4.58 -9.24
CA LYS A 71 15.54 -5.49 -9.43
C LYS A 71 16.44 -5.63 -8.21
N GLU A 72 16.46 -4.61 -7.35
CA GLU A 72 17.32 -4.53 -6.16
C GLU A 72 16.59 -5.06 -4.91
N LEU A 73 15.27 -5.22 -4.99
CA LEU A 73 14.48 -5.75 -3.90
C LEU A 73 14.75 -7.25 -3.65
N PRO A 74 14.74 -7.70 -2.39
CA PRO A 74 14.74 -9.12 -2.06
C PRO A 74 13.60 -9.86 -2.76
N GLU A 75 13.82 -11.12 -3.14
CA GLU A 75 12.88 -11.87 -3.99
C GLU A 75 11.45 -11.95 -3.43
N LYS A 76 11.31 -12.15 -2.12
CA LYS A 76 10.01 -12.18 -1.44
C LYS A 76 9.30 -10.82 -1.54
N ASP A 77 9.99 -9.75 -1.19
CA ASP A 77 9.45 -8.38 -1.18
C ASP A 77 9.09 -7.93 -2.59
N ARG A 78 9.94 -8.28 -3.57
CA ARG A 78 9.72 -8.03 -4.99
C ARG A 78 8.40 -8.65 -5.46
N LYS A 79 8.17 -9.92 -5.12
CA LYS A 79 6.95 -10.63 -5.52
C LYS A 79 5.71 -9.97 -4.93
N VAL A 80 5.72 -9.68 -3.62
CA VAL A 80 4.62 -9.00 -2.92
C VAL A 80 4.31 -7.65 -3.55
N LEU A 81 5.35 -6.84 -3.81
CA LEU A 81 5.17 -5.51 -4.36
C LEU A 81 4.67 -5.54 -5.81
N LEU A 82 5.12 -6.50 -6.63
CA LEU A 82 4.63 -6.69 -7.99
C LEU A 82 3.16 -7.11 -8.02
N GLU A 83 2.78 -8.12 -7.22
CA GLU A 83 1.39 -8.58 -7.11
C GLU A 83 0.46 -7.47 -6.64
N ALA A 84 0.90 -6.62 -5.70
CA ALA A 84 0.16 -5.46 -5.26
C ALA A 84 0.07 -4.37 -6.34
N SER A 85 1.18 -4.13 -7.07
CA SER A 85 1.23 -3.12 -8.13
C SER A 85 0.39 -3.49 -9.36
N GLU A 86 0.23 -4.78 -9.66
CA GLU A 86 -0.65 -5.26 -10.74
C GLU A 86 -2.13 -4.94 -10.49
N LYS A 87 -2.52 -4.74 -9.22
CA LYS A 87 -3.90 -4.40 -8.81
C LYS A 87 -4.13 -2.88 -8.72
N LEU A 88 -3.13 -2.06 -8.99
CA LEU A 88 -3.27 -0.61 -8.98
C LEU A 88 -3.98 -0.10 -10.24
N ASP A 89 -4.85 0.88 -10.02
CA ASP A 89 -5.57 1.64 -11.03
C ASP A 89 -5.54 3.14 -10.67
N SER A 90 -6.18 3.99 -11.48
CA SER A 90 -6.19 5.45 -11.25
C SER A 90 -6.87 5.89 -9.96
N GLU A 91 -7.62 5.01 -9.30
CA GLU A 91 -8.40 5.29 -8.08
C GLU A 91 -7.82 4.59 -6.84
N SER A 92 -6.65 3.97 -6.99
CA SER A 92 -5.98 3.26 -5.91
C SER A 92 -4.52 3.64 -5.74
N LYS A 93 -4.03 3.39 -4.53
CA LYS A 93 -2.64 3.62 -4.13
C LYS A 93 -2.19 2.52 -3.19
N LEU A 94 -0.88 2.28 -3.16
CA LEU A 94 -0.28 1.44 -2.12
C LEU A 94 0.11 2.32 -0.95
N HIS A 95 -0.14 1.83 0.26
CA HIS A 95 0.23 2.47 1.50
C HIS A 95 1.18 1.55 2.27
N ILE A 96 2.37 2.04 2.57
CA ILE A 96 3.36 1.30 3.37
C ILE A 96 3.47 1.97 4.72
N GLU A 97 3.21 1.24 5.80
CA GLU A 97 3.33 1.74 7.19
C GLU A 97 4.17 0.84 8.08
N TYR A 98 4.94 1.47 8.97
CA TYR A 98 5.66 0.78 10.03
C TYR A 98 4.72 0.49 11.19
N ARG A 99 4.25 -0.75 11.32
CA ARG A 99 3.52 -1.19 12.51
C ARG A 99 4.48 -1.57 13.62
N TYR A 100 4.70 -0.62 14.54
CA TYR A 100 5.24 -0.96 15.84
C TYR A 100 4.15 -1.63 16.68
N GLN A 101 4.25 -2.94 16.91
CA GLN A 101 3.57 -3.59 18.02
C GLN A 101 4.46 -3.47 19.25
N PRO A 102 4.06 -2.75 20.31
CA PRO A 102 4.74 -2.85 21.59
C PRO A 102 4.55 -4.27 22.12
N SER A 103 5.63 -5.05 22.23
CA SER A 103 5.64 -6.26 23.03
C SER A 103 5.66 -5.85 24.49
N PHE A 104 4.52 -5.99 25.17
CA PHE A 104 4.49 -5.95 26.63
C PHE A 104 4.89 -7.35 27.10
N ASP A 105 6.21 -7.56 27.28
CA ASP A 105 6.75 -8.65 28.08
C ASP A 105 6.51 -8.42 29.57
#